data_AF-W2HME7-F1
#
_entry.id   AF-W2HME7-F1
#
_cell.length_a   1.000
_cell.length_b   1.000
_cell.length_c   1.000
_cell.angle_alpha   90.00
_cell.angle_beta   90.00
_cell.angle_gamma   90.00
#
_symmetry.space_group_name_H-M   'P 1'
#
loop_
_entity.id
_entity.type
_entity.pdbx_description
1 polymer ?
#
loop_
_entity_poly.entity_id
_entity_poly.type
_entity_poly.pdbx_seq_one_letter_code
_entity_poly.pdbx_strand_id
1 'polypeptide(L)' 'MPALAFFGRKDPDYADIKAEIEWFKGAVPHAQCFEDADGGHYPHLESPERVVKAIQNSLAFTNRG' A
#
# COMPACT_ATOMS: atom_id res chain seq x y z
N MET A 1 -12.67 -9.74 0.67
CA MET A 1 -13.13 -8.37 1.00
C MET A 1 -12.21 -7.40 0.30
N PRO A 2 -12.66 -6.22 -0.14
CA PRO A 2 -11.75 -5.20 -0.67
C PRO A 2 -10.67 -4.86 0.37
N ALA A 3 -9.42 -4.84 -0.07
CA ALA A 3 -8.27 -4.54 0.79
C ALA A 3 -7.31 -3.61 0.04
N LEU A 4 -6.76 -2.63 0.76
CA LEU A 4 -5.73 -1.72 0.29
C LEU A 4 -4.56 -1.79 1.28
N ALA A 5 -3.39 -2.19 0.79
CA ALA A 5 -2.15 -2.24 1.55
C ALA A 5 -1.21 -1.11 1.12
N PHE A 6 -0.51 -0.53 2.09
CA PHE A 6 0.48 0.53 1.89
C PHE A 6 1.87 -0.02 2.19
N PHE A 7 2.81 0.21 1.27
CA PHE A 7 4.19 -0.22 1.39
C PHE A 7 5.12 0.97 1.16
N GLY A 8 5.82 1.41 2.20
CA GLY A 8 6.93 2.35 2.09
C GLY A 8 8.21 1.60 1.72
N ARG A 9 8.85 1.94 0.60
CA ARG A 9 10.08 1.24 0.16
C ARG A 9 11.32 1.58 0.96
N LYS A 10 11.27 2.63 1.78
CA LYS A 10 12.35 3.03 2.69
C LYS A 10 12.00 2.75 4.16
N ASP A 11 10.92 2.01 4.41
CA ASP A 11 10.54 1.62 5.76
C ASP A 11 11.60 0.66 6.34
N PRO A 12 12.27 1.04 7.44
CA PRO A 12 13.36 0.26 8.02
C PRO A 12 12.90 -1.05 8.67
N ASP A 13 11.61 -1.24 8.88
CA ASP A 13 11.08 -2.46 9.49
C ASP A 13 11.11 -3.64 8.52
N TYR A 14 11.17 -3.39 7.20
CA TYR A 14 11.34 -4.44 6.22
C TYR A 14 12.80 -4.74 5.95
N ALA A 15 13.24 -5.95 6.29
CA ALA A 15 14.55 -6.45 5.91
C ALA A 15 14.70 -6.58 4.38
N ASP A 16 13.64 -7.02 3.70
CA ASP A 16 13.51 -7.00 2.24
C ASP A 16 12.06 -6.70 1.84
N ILE A 17 11.80 -5.44 1.53
CA ILE A 17 10.48 -4.97 1.12
C ILE A 17 9.95 -5.66 -0.14
N LYS A 18 10.81 -6.09 -1.06
CA LYS A 18 10.36 -6.76 -2.29
C LYS A 18 9.85 -8.16 -1.96
N ALA A 19 10.58 -8.91 -1.15
CA ALA A 19 10.16 -10.23 -0.70
C ALA A 19 8.83 -10.16 0.05
N GLU A 20 8.65 -9.15 0.91
CA GLU A 20 7.41 -8.95 1.66
C GLU A 20 6.22 -8.65 0.74
N ILE A 21 6.39 -7.74 -0.22
CA ILE A 21 5.33 -7.39 -1.18
C ILE A 21 4.92 -8.62 -2.01
N GLU A 22 5.88 -9.43 -2.46
CA GLU A 22 5.58 -10.64 -3.23
C GLU A 22 4.87 -11.69 -2.38
N TRP A 23 5.31 -11.89 -1.14
CA TRP A 23 4.62 -12.76 -0.18
C TRP A 23 3.17 -12.29 0.05
N PHE A 24 2.97 -10.99 0.31
CA PHE A 24 1.66 -10.41 0.55
C PHE A 24 0.74 -10.55 -0.67
N LYS A 25 1.23 -10.29 -1.88
CA LYS A 25 0.46 -10.47 -3.13
C LYS A 25 0.03 -11.92 -3.34
N GLY A 26 0.85 -12.89 -2.93
CA GLY A 26 0.48 -14.31 -2.93
C GLY A 26 -0.59 -14.65 -1.86
N ALA A 27 -0.48 -14.07 -0.67
CA ALA A 27 -1.39 -14.34 0.45
C ALA A 27 -2.75 -13.64 0.31
N VAL A 28 -2.79 -12.44 -0.28
CA VAL A 28 -4.00 -11.64 -0.49
C VAL A 28 -4.12 -11.18 -1.96
N PRO A 29 -4.43 -12.09 -2.89
CA PRO A 29 -4.36 -11.81 -4.34
C PRO A 29 -5.30 -10.71 -4.84
N HIS A 30 -6.32 -10.38 -4.05
CA HIS A 30 -7.33 -9.37 -4.38
C HIS A 30 -7.05 -8.01 -3.72
N ALA A 31 -5.97 -7.89 -2.95
CA ALA A 31 -5.60 -6.62 -2.34
C ALA A 31 -4.99 -5.67 -3.39
N GLN A 32 -5.40 -4.42 -3.33
CA GLN A 32 -4.72 -3.32 -3.99
C GLN A 32 -3.45 -2.98 -3.20
N CYS A 33 -2.33 -2.80 -3.88
CA CYS A 33 -1.06 -2.43 -3.25
C CYS A 33 -0.67 -1.02 -3.68
N PHE A 34 -0.51 -0.13 -2.72
CA PHE A 34 0.10 1.17 -2.92
C PHE A 34 1.56 1.10 -2.47
N GLU A 35 2.49 1.18 -3.42
CA GLU A 35 3.93 1.22 -3.16
C GLU A 35 4.42 2.66 -3.28
N ASP A 36 5.07 3.18 -2.23
CA ASP A 36 5.72 4.48 -2.24
C ASP A 36 7.24 4.32 -2.26
N ALA A 37 7.88 4.73 -3.36
CA ALA A 37 9.32 4.65 -3.52
C ALA A 37 10.09 5.48 -2.48
N ASP A 38 9.51 6.59 -2.03
CA ASP A 38 10.13 7.49 -1.06
C ASP A 38 9.54 7.39 0.35
N GLY A 39 8.47 6.59 0.52
CA GLY A 39 7.79 6.42 1.80
C GLY A 39 8.58 5.51 2.75
N GLY A 40 8.61 5.91 4.01
CA GLY A 40 9.08 5.16 5.16
C GLY A 40 7.92 4.53 5.94
N HIS A 41 8.11 4.43 7.25
CA HIS A 41 7.22 3.70 8.15
C HIS A 41 5.85 4.37 8.35
N TYR A 42 5.79 5.71 8.23
CA TYR A 42 4.56 6.47 8.46
C TYR A 42 4.12 7.25 7.22
N PRO A 43 3.65 6.56 6.15
CA PRO A 43 3.30 7.21 4.88
C PRO A 43 2.18 8.25 5.03
N HIS A 44 1.30 8.10 6.03
CA HIS A 44 0.23 9.05 6.33
C HIS A 44 0.73 10.36 6.96
N LEU A 45 1.90 10.35 7.62
CA LEU A 45 2.53 11.53 8.15
C LEU A 45 3.47 12.18 7.11
N GLU A 46 4.18 11.35 6.36
CA GLU A 46 5.19 11.78 5.37
C GLU A 46 4.59 12.35 4.09
N SER A 47 3.48 11.77 3.62
CA SER A 47 2.80 12.19 2.38
C SER A 47 1.29 11.97 2.47
N PRO A 48 0.60 12.69 3.39
CA PRO A 48 -0.83 12.53 3.65
C PRO A 48 -1.68 12.66 2.37
N GLU A 49 -1.33 13.60 1.49
CA GLU A 49 -2.03 13.84 0.23
C GLU A 49 -2.04 12.60 -0.69
N ARG A 50 -0.91 11.88 -0.76
CA ARG A 50 -0.78 10.67 -1.57
C ARG A 50 -1.58 9.52 -0.96
N VAL A 51 -1.54 9.38 0.35
CA VAL A 51 -2.32 8.37 1.09
C VAL A 51 -3.82 8.59 0.92
N VAL A 52 -4.30 9.82 1.12
CA VAL A 52 -5.72 10.17 0.93
C VAL A 52 -6.17 9.86 -0.49
N LYS A 53 -5.36 10.22 -1.49
CA LYS A 53 -5.66 9.94 -2.90
C LYS A 53 -5.72 8.44 -3.21
N ALA A 54 -4.82 7.64 -2.63
CA ALA A 54 -4.83 6.19 -2.77
C ALA A 54 -6.12 5.57 -2.17
N ILE A 55 -6.54 6.03 -0.99
CA ILE A 55 -7.79 5.59 -0.35
C ILE A 55 -8.99 5.96 -1.22
N GLN A 56 -9.09 7.20 -1.68
CA GLN A 56 -10.17 7.65 -2.56
C GLN A 56 -10.28 6.79 -3.83
N ASN A 57 -9.15 6.49 -4.46
CA ASN A 57 -9.11 5.63 -5.65
C ASN A 57 -9.58 4.20 -5.35
N SER A 58 -9.18 3.62 -4.21
CA SER A 58 -9.60 2.28 -3.80
C SER A 58 -11.11 2.19 -3.52
N LEU A 59 -11.66 3.20 -2.84
CA LEU A 59 -13.11 3.29 -2.59
C LEU A 59 -13.89 3.44 -3.90
N ALA A 60 -13.41 4.28 -4.82
CA ALA A 60 -14.05 4.45 -6.14
C ALA A 60 -14.02 3.17 -6.99
N PHE A 61 -12.96 2.36 -6.89
CA PHE A 61 -12.87 1.06 -7.55
C PHE A 61 -13.86 0.06 -6.94
N THR A 62 -13.92 0.01 -5.61
CA THR A 62 -14.79 -0.91 -4.86
C THR A 62 -16.27 -0.67 -5.15
N ASN A 63 -16.70 0.60 -5.24
CA ASN A 63 -18.09 0.96 -5.52
C ASN A 63 -18.57 0.65 -6.95
N ARG A 64 -17.67 0.18 -7.83
CA ARG A 64 -18.00 -0.24 -9.21
C ARG A 64 -18.07 -1.76 -9.37
N GLY A 65 -17.67 -2.53 -8.36
CA GLY A 65 -17.60 -3.99 -8.36
C GLY A 65 -18.81 -4.67 -7.77
#